data_AF-A0A9E4AW77-F1
#
_entry.id   AF-A0A9E4AW77-F1
#
_cell.length_a   1.000
_cell.length_b   1.000
_cell.length_c   1.000
_cell.angle_alpha   90.00
_cell.angle_beta   90.00
_cell.angle_gamma   90.00
#
_symmetry.space_group_name_H-M   'P 1'
#
loop_
_entity.id
_entity.type
_entity.pdbx_description
1 polymer ?
#
loop_
_entity_poly.entity_id
_entity_poly.type
_entity_poly.pdbx_seq_one_letter_code
_entity_poly.pdbx_strand_id
1 'polypeptide(L)' 'MTEVSTEESLAHLRVEHRDLDTVINFLVENGHPDQDLTRRLKRRKLNLRDRITRLEHTVAVSAGS' A
#
# COMPACT_ATOMS: atom_id res chain seq x y z
N MET A 1 0.71 15.90 20.39
CA MET A 1 1.06 14.77 19.51
C MET A 1 -0.18 14.53 18.67
N THR A 2 -0.14 14.85 17.38
CA THR A 2 -1.33 14.93 16.52
C THR A 2 -1.99 13.57 16.38
N GLU A 3 -3.27 13.49 16.70
CA GLU A 3 -4.10 12.31 16.52
C GLU A 3 -4.35 12.17 15.01
N VAL A 4 -3.55 11.35 14.33
CA VAL A 4 -3.73 11.09 12.89
C VAL A 4 -5.03 10.30 12.74
N SER A 5 -5.98 10.83 11.96
CA SER A 5 -7.24 10.12 11.74
C SER A 5 -6.95 8.80 11.00
N THR A 6 -7.76 7.78 11.28
CA THR A 6 -7.70 6.49 10.58
C THR A 6 -7.90 6.68 9.07
N GLU A 7 -8.66 7.70 8.66
CA GLU A 7 -8.87 8.07 7.26
C GLU A 7 -7.60 8.64 6.60
N GLU A 8 -6.84 9.48 7.32
CA GLU A 8 -5.57 10.02 6.82
C GLU A 8 -4.53 8.90 6.66
N SER A 9 -4.49 7.98 7.63
CA SER A 9 -3.65 6.78 7.54
C SER A 9 -4.02 5.91 6.33
N LEU A 10 -5.33 5.78 6.02
CA LEU A 10 -5.79 5.06 4.84
C LEU A 10 -5.30 5.71 3.55
N ALA A 11 -5.43 7.03 3.45
CA ALA A 11 -5.00 7.79 2.29
C ALA A 11 -3.49 7.62 2.05
N HIS A 12 -2.68 7.72 3.11
CA HIS A 12 -1.24 7.51 3.03
C HIS A 12 -0.88 6.10 2.53
N LEU A 13 -1.51 5.06 3.08
CA LEU A 13 -1.26 3.68 2.66
C LEU A 13 -1.63 3.45 1.17
N ARG A 14 -2.73 4.05 0.71
CA ARG A 14 -3.15 3.97 -0.70
C ARG A 14 -2.16 4.65 -1.65
N VAL A 15 -1.62 5.80 -1.26
CA VAL A 15 -0.55 6.49 -2.02
C VAL A 15 0.70 5.61 -2.10
N GLU A 16 1.19 5.13 -0.95
CA GLU A 16 2.39 4.27 -0.91
C GLU A 16 2.21 3.00 -1.76
N HIS A 17 1.02 2.39 -1.71
CA HIS A 17 0.71 1.22 -2.53
C HIS A 17 0.74 1.52 -4.03
N ARG A 18 0.22 2.69 -4.45
CA ARG A 18 0.25 3.13 -5.85
C ARG A 18 1.67 3.40 -6.32
N ASP A 19 2.47 4.08 -5.50
CA ASP A 19 3.87 4.39 -5.84
C ASP A 19 4.69 3.10 -5.99
N LEU A 20 4.49 2.12 -5.10
CA LEU A 20 5.12 0.81 -5.24
C LEU A 20 4.71 0.10 -6.53
N ASP A 21 3.46 0.22 -6.96
CA ASP A 21 3.01 -0.35 -8.23
C ASP A 21 3.75 0.28 -9.42
N THR A 22 3.84 1.61 -9.43
CA THR A 22 4.57 2.34 -10.48
C THR A 22 6.04 1.92 -10.54
N VAL A 23 6.72 1.81 -9.39
CA VAL A 23 8.11 1.36 -9.33
C VAL A 23 8.26 -0.09 -9.83
N ILE A 24 7.37 -0.99 -9.41
CA ILE A 24 7.40 -2.39 -9.86
C ILE A 24 7.20 -2.48 -11.37
N ASN A 25 6.23 -1.76 -11.93
CA ASN A 25 5.96 -1.76 -13.37
C ASN A 25 7.17 -1.24 -14.14
N PHE A 26 7.76 -0.13 -13.69
CA PHE A 26 8.98 0.41 -14.29
C PHE A 26 10.13 -0.61 -14.29
N LEU A 27 10.37 -1.30 -13.16
CA LEU A 27 11.43 -2.30 -13.08
C LEU A 27 11.19 -3.50 -14.01
N VAL A 28 9.93 -3.91 -14.16
CA VAL A 28 9.55 -5.03 -15.05
C VAL A 28 9.68 -4.62 -16.52
N GLU A 29 9.17 -3.45 -16.90
CA GLU A 29 9.21 -2.94 -18.27
C GLU A 29 10.64 -2.67 -18.76
N ASN A 30 11.51 -2.18 -17.87
CA ASN A 30 12.92 -1.92 -18.20
C ASN A 30 13.80 -3.17 -18.11
N GLY A 31 13.23 -4.35 -17.83
CA GLY A 31 13.97 -5.61 -17.76
C GLY A 31 15.04 -5.62 -16.67
N HIS A 32 14.75 -5.03 -15.51
CA HIS A 32 15.73 -4.90 -14.43
C HIS A 32 16.24 -6.29 -13.98
N PRO A 33 17.56 -6.52 -13.90
CA PRO A 33 18.12 -7.85 -13.66
C PRO A 33 17.89 -8.36 -12.23
N ASP A 34 17.62 -7.47 -11.28
CA ASP A 34 17.39 -7.83 -9.88
C ASP A 34 15.94 -8.32 -9.65
N GLN A 35 15.71 -9.60 -9.96
CA GLN A 35 14.42 -10.25 -9.73
C GLN A 35 14.06 -10.34 -8.24
N ASP A 36 15.04 -10.40 -7.34
CA ASP A 36 14.79 -10.45 -5.91
C ASP A 36 14.28 -9.12 -5.38
N LEU A 37 14.77 -8.00 -5.91
CA LEU A 37 14.20 -6.68 -5.61
C LEU A 37 12.73 -6.62 -6.01
N THR A 38 12.39 -7.01 -7.23
CA THR A 38 11.00 -7.03 -7.70
C THR A 38 10.11 -7.93 -6.83
N ARG A 39 10.61 -9.08 -6.39
CA ARG A 39 9.90 -9.99 -5.45
C ARG A 39 9.67 -9.34 -4.09
N ARG A 40 10.68 -8.66 -3.52
CA ARG A 40 10.57 -7.93 -2.25
C ARG A 40 9.53 -6.81 -2.34
N LEU A 41 9.55 -6.02 -3.41
CA LEU A 41 8.60 -4.93 -3.63
C LEU A 41 7.17 -5.45 -3.80
N LYS A 42 6.96 -6.52 -4.58
CA LYS A 42 5.65 -7.19 -4.71
C LYS A 42 5.11 -7.69 -3.37
N ARG A 43 5.97 -8.25 -2.51
CA ARG A 43 5.58 -8.69 -1.16
C ARG A 43 5.20 -7.50 -0.26
N ARG A 44 5.95 -6.39 -0.33
CA ARG A 44 5.60 -5.16 0.38
C ARG A 44 4.27 -4.60 -0.10
N LYS A 45 4.03 -4.55 -1.41
CA LYS A 45 2.76 -4.13 -2.01
C LYS A 45 1.59 -4.99 -1.52
N LEU A 46 1.75 -6.31 -1.46
CA LEU A 46 0.72 -7.21 -0.92
C LEU A 46 0.38 -6.87 0.55
N ASN A 47 1.41 -6.66 1.39
CA ASN A 47 1.19 -6.29 2.79
C ASN A 47 0.46 -4.94 2.93
N LEU A 48 0.80 -3.95 2.10
CA LEU A 48 0.08 -2.67 2.07
C LEU A 48 -1.38 -2.87 1.69
N ARG A 49 -1.68 -3.69 0.67
CA ARG A 49 -3.06 -4.01 0.29
C ARG A 49 -3.83 -4.63 1.46
N ASP A 50 -3.24 -5.60 2.15
CA ASP A 50 -3.89 -6.25 3.29
C ASP A 50 -4.14 -5.27 4.45
N ARG A 51 -3.21 -4.34 4.69
CA ARG A 51 -3.36 -3.27 5.69
C ARG A 51 -4.46 -2.28 5.30
N ILE A 52 -4.50 -1.86 4.03
CA ILE A 52 -5.55 -1.00 3.47
C ILE A 52 -6.92 -1.65 3.70
N THR A 53 -7.10 -2.91 3.30
CA THR A 53 -8.37 -3.63 3.47
C THR A 53 -8.81 -3.73 4.93
N ARG A 54 -7.88 -4.00 5.84
CA ARG A 54 -8.20 -4.04 7.29
C ARG A 54 -8.65 -2.68 7.80
N LEU A 55 -7.96 -1.62 7.40
CA LEU A 55 -8.25 -0.27 7.86
C LEU A 55 -9.55 0.28 7.25
N GLU A 56 -9.82 -0.02 5.98
CA GLU A 56 -11.09 0.26 5.30
C GLU A 56 -12.27 -0.36 6.06
N HIS A 57 -12.11 -1.61 6.50
CA HIS A 57 -13.13 -2.29 7.29
C HIS A 57 -13.34 -1.62 8.66
N THR A 58 -12.26 -1.18 9.32
CA THR A 58 -12.36 -0.45 10.59
C THR A 58 -13.08 0.89 10.42
N VAL A 59 -12.73 1.67 9.41
CA VAL A 59 -13.37 2.97 9.11
C VAL A 59 -14.85 2.79 8.77
N ALA A 60 -15.18 1.77 7.97
CA ALA A 60 -16.57 1.47 7.59
C ALA A 60 -17.43 1.10 8.82
N VAL A 61 -16.89 0.36 9.78
CA VAL A 61 -17.61 0.00 11.02
C VAL A 61 -17.85 1.21 11.92
N SER A 62 -16.87 2.12 12.04
CA SER A 62 -17.02 3.32 12.88
C SER A 62 -17.97 4.37 12.31
N ALA A 63 -18.15 4.43 10.99
CA ALA A 63 -19.06 5.37 10.34
C ALA A 63 -20.53 4.93 10.34
N GLY A 64 -20.81 3.65 10.64
CA GLY A 64 -22.15 3.06 10.65
C GLY A 64 -22.75 2.83 12.04
N SER A 65 -22.10 3.32 13.11
CA SER A 65 -22.57 3.23 14.50
C SER A 65 -23.08 4.57 15.02
#